data_AF-W3V3Q7-F1
#
_entry.id   AF-W3V3Q7-F1
#
_cell.length_a   1.000
_cell.length_b   1.000
_cell.length_c   1.000
_cell.angle_alpha   90.00
_cell.angle_beta   90.00
_cell.angle_gamma   90.00
#
_symmetry.space_group_name_H-M   'P 1'
#
loop_
_entity.id
_entity.type
_entity.pdbx_description
1 polymer ?
#
loop_
_entity_poly.entity_id
_entity_poly.type
_entity_poly.pdbx_seq_one_letter_code
_entity_poly.pdbx_strand_id
1 'polypeptide(L)'
;MMKRILTILFIIGRLIPFRTMKLNRTTGNYEFWEPGENRPTILWTPNEQEFKVPAHNGNEEQPFIPSQITVLPIPDKVGSDIESLPMPEEKDFRDYILVLPIPNMPPVYVYLSKPPVKLFEVDLYSNFAGRPRNGTHADHMPSAAAVKKHLKRLNSKLTDAQLNQLSKDVAAIIIPAEIHQKLSATYGGRNSPTQIEQDGKDLKAAVNRDFNTIKSELKNYGVTEEQLEKAREKMHEINQKQGLYE
;
A
#
# COMPACT_ATOMS: atom_id res chain seq x y z
N MET A 1 -0.96 -37.74 -21.46
CA MET A 1 -0.61 -36.45 -22.12
C MET A 1 -1.80 -35.50 -21.93
N MET A 2 -1.84 -34.73 -20.84
CA MET A 2 -2.94 -33.78 -20.58
C MET A 2 -2.43 -32.37 -20.71
N LYS A 3 -3.06 -31.65 -21.64
CA LYS A 3 -2.70 -30.31 -22.12
C LYS A 3 -2.79 -29.31 -20.97
N ARG A 4 -1.69 -28.58 -20.76
CA ARG A 4 -1.67 -27.33 -20.01
C ARG A 4 -2.63 -26.35 -20.71
N ILE A 5 -3.73 -26.00 -20.06
CA ILE A 5 -4.49 -24.80 -20.41
C ILE A 5 -4.23 -23.82 -19.27
N LEU A 6 -3.13 -23.09 -19.41
CA LEU A 6 -2.89 -21.88 -18.63
C LEU A 6 -3.73 -20.79 -19.29
N THR A 7 -5.02 -20.72 -18.95
CA THR A 7 -5.83 -19.54 -19.31
C THR A 7 -5.35 -18.41 -18.41
N ILE A 8 -4.41 -17.62 -18.91
CA ILE A 8 -4.08 -16.31 -18.33
C ILE A 8 -5.34 -15.47 -18.55
N LEU A 9 -6.14 -15.33 -17.50
CA LEU A 9 -7.33 -14.49 -17.52
C LEU A 9 -6.83 -13.03 -17.60
N PHE A 10 -6.80 -12.48 -18.81
CA PHE A 10 -6.63 -11.05 -19.03
C PHE A 10 -7.93 -10.34 -18.58
N ILE A 11 -8.14 -10.25 -17.28
CA ILE A 11 -9.05 -9.23 -16.75
C ILE A 11 -8.26 -7.93 -16.80
N ILE A 12 -8.50 -7.15 -17.86
CA ILE A 12 -8.19 -5.72 -17.96
C ILE A 12 -6.69 -5.40 -17.80
N GLY A 13 -5.88 -5.68 -18.84
CA GLY A 13 -4.57 -5.05 -19.06
C GLY A 13 -3.45 -5.34 -18.05
N ARG A 14 -3.68 -6.12 -16.99
CA ARG A 14 -2.71 -6.41 -15.92
C ARG A 14 -2.49 -7.91 -15.75
N LEU A 15 -1.24 -8.31 -15.48
CA LEU A 15 -0.90 -9.69 -15.12
C LEU A 15 -1.27 -9.96 -13.65
N ILE A 16 -2.19 -10.88 -13.42
CA ILE A 16 -2.61 -11.30 -12.08
C ILE A 16 -1.67 -12.39 -11.56
N PRO A 17 -1.06 -12.25 -10.37
CA PRO A 17 -0.14 -13.25 -9.84
C PRO A 17 -0.84 -14.58 -9.53
N PHE A 18 -0.29 -15.67 -10.08
CA PHE A 18 -0.68 -17.03 -9.74
C PHE A 18 0.04 -17.49 -8.47
N ARG A 19 -0.69 -18.10 -7.53
CA ARG A 19 -0.17 -18.58 -6.25
C ARG A 19 -0.74 -19.95 -5.90
N THR A 20 0.14 -20.93 -5.71
CA THR A 20 -0.27 -22.25 -5.21
C THR A 20 -0.36 -22.20 -3.69
N MET A 21 -1.51 -22.61 -3.13
CA MET A 21 -1.68 -22.76 -1.70
C MET A 21 -0.86 -23.94 -1.18
N LYS A 22 -0.33 -23.82 0.04
CA LYS A 22 0.48 -24.86 0.68
C LYS A 22 -0.32 -25.56 1.77
N LEU A 23 -0.30 -26.89 1.79
CA LEU A 23 -0.90 -27.66 2.87
C LEU A 23 -0.05 -27.53 4.14
N ASN A 24 -0.63 -26.99 5.21
CA ASN A 24 -0.07 -27.09 6.55
C ASN A 24 -0.47 -28.43 7.16
N ARG A 25 0.50 -29.35 7.28
CA ARG A 25 0.27 -30.70 7.78
C ARG A 25 -0.10 -30.75 9.27
N THR A 26 0.21 -29.71 10.03
CA THR A 26 -0.10 -29.62 11.46
C THR A 26 -1.57 -29.28 11.68
N THR A 27 -2.11 -28.35 10.89
CA THR A 27 -3.48 -27.86 11.03
C THR A 27 -4.47 -28.54 10.08
N GLY A 28 -4.00 -29.14 8.98
CA GLY A 28 -4.84 -29.69 7.91
C GLY A 28 -5.32 -28.64 6.91
N ASN A 29 -5.04 -27.35 7.13
CA ASN A 29 -5.49 -26.25 6.28
C ASN A 29 -4.55 -26.00 5.10
N TYR A 30 -5.10 -25.53 3.99
CA TYR A 30 -4.33 -24.90 2.93
C TYR A 30 -4.10 -23.43 3.24
N GLU A 31 -2.88 -22.96 3.07
CA GLU A 31 -2.48 -21.62 3.44
C GLU A 31 -1.89 -20.87 2.25
N PHE A 32 -2.29 -19.62 2.10
CA PHE A 32 -1.63 -18.65 1.24
C PHE A 32 -0.99 -17.57 2.12
N TRP A 33 0.28 -17.28 1.85
CA TRP A 33 1.10 -16.31 2.57
C TRP A 33 1.53 -15.24 1.59
N GLU A 34 1.14 -14.00 1.84
CA GLU A 34 1.72 -12.87 1.10
C GLU A 34 3.21 -12.69 1.46
N PRO A 35 4.06 -12.26 0.51
CA PRO A 35 5.47 -12.02 0.80
C PRO A 35 5.65 -11.01 1.94
N GLY A 36 6.43 -11.38 2.95
CA GLY A 36 6.72 -10.52 4.10
C GLY A 36 5.68 -10.56 5.22
N GLU A 37 4.62 -11.36 5.09
CA GLU A 37 3.68 -11.60 6.18
C GLU A 37 4.19 -12.70 7.11
N ASN A 38 3.98 -12.50 8.41
CA ASN A 38 4.37 -13.45 9.46
C ASN A 38 3.26 -14.46 9.77
N ARG A 39 2.13 -14.38 9.06
CA ARG A 39 0.92 -15.19 9.26
C ARG A 39 0.28 -15.51 7.92
N PRO A 40 -0.51 -16.59 7.81
CA PRO A 40 -1.24 -16.90 6.60
C PRO A 40 -2.28 -15.81 6.30
N THR A 41 -2.26 -15.28 5.08
CA THR A 41 -3.21 -14.27 4.60
C THR A 41 -4.59 -14.88 4.33
N ILE A 42 -4.61 -16.10 3.76
CA ILE A 42 -5.83 -16.85 3.50
C ILE A 42 -5.66 -18.27 4.00
N LEU A 43 -6.64 -18.73 4.77
CA LEU A 43 -6.80 -20.12 5.18
C LEU A 43 -7.95 -20.74 4.41
N TRP A 44 -7.72 -21.93 3.88
CA TRP A 44 -8.75 -22.73 3.24
C TRP A 44 -8.83 -24.09 3.93
N THR A 45 -9.97 -24.36 4.54
CA THR A 45 -10.28 -25.64 5.17
C THR A 45 -11.04 -26.52 4.18
N PRO A 46 -10.53 -27.70 3.80
CA PRO A 46 -11.31 -28.66 3.01
C PRO A 46 -12.61 -29.01 3.74
N ASN A 47 -13.69 -29.21 2.99
CA ASN A 47 -15.10 -29.28 3.44
C ASN A 47 -15.47 -30.38 4.47
N GLU A 48 -14.52 -30.99 5.16
CA GLU A 48 -14.75 -32.06 6.16
C GLU A 48 -14.03 -31.84 7.50
N GLN A 49 -13.39 -30.67 7.72
CA GLN A 49 -12.84 -30.33 9.03
C GLN A 49 -13.57 -29.13 9.61
N GLU A 50 -14.20 -29.33 10.78
CA GLU A 50 -14.57 -28.21 11.65
C GLU A 50 -13.34 -27.32 11.85
N PHE A 51 -13.49 -26.01 11.68
CA PHE A 51 -12.41 -25.05 11.93
C PHE A 51 -11.93 -25.19 13.37
N LYS A 52 -10.75 -25.80 13.57
CA LYS A 52 -10.13 -25.93 14.89
C LYS A 52 -9.27 -24.70 15.16
N VAL A 53 -9.75 -23.83 16.03
CA VAL A 53 -8.94 -22.74 16.60
C VAL A 53 -7.74 -23.37 17.31
N PRO A 54 -6.49 -22.95 17.03
CA PRO A 54 -5.33 -23.39 17.79
C PRO A 54 -5.51 -23.13 19.29
N ALA A 55 -5.08 -24.06 20.15
CA ALA A 55 -5.22 -23.92 21.58
C ALA A 55 -4.54 -22.63 22.09
N HIS A 56 -5.28 -21.85 22.87
CA HIS A 56 -4.83 -20.59 23.47
C HIS A 56 -3.75 -20.87 24.52
N ASN A 57 -2.49 -20.74 24.14
CA ASN A 57 -1.34 -20.83 25.02
C ASN A 57 -0.94 -19.44 25.54
N GLY A 58 -1.84 -18.77 26.25
CA GLY A 58 -1.53 -17.61 27.11
C GLY A 58 -0.81 -16.43 26.44
N ASN A 59 -0.88 -16.29 25.12
CA ASN A 59 -0.30 -15.15 24.41
C ASN A 59 -1.37 -14.05 24.31
N GLU A 60 -1.04 -12.81 24.69
CA GLU A 60 -1.93 -11.63 24.66
C GLU A 60 -2.26 -11.15 23.23
N GLU A 61 -1.88 -11.91 22.20
CA GLU A 61 -2.17 -11.57 20.82
C GLU A 61 -3.66 -11.73 20.50
N GLN A 62 -4.25 -10.69 19.91
CA GLN A 62 -5.65 -10.68 19.52
C GLN A 62 -6.02 -11.91 18.66
N PRO A 63 -7.23 -12.49 18.85
CA PRO A 63 -7.72 -13.57 18.03
C PRO A 63 -7.66 -13.19 16.55
N PHE A 64 -6.94 -13.99 15.75
CA PHE A 64 -6.89 -13.81 14.30
C PHE A 64 -8.21 -14.27 13.69
N ILE A 65 -9.06 -13.32 13.32
CA ILE A 65 -10.19 -13.58 12.44
C ILE A 65 -9.70 -13.28 11.02
N PRO A 66 -9.55 -14.29 10.14
CA PRO A 66 -9.21 -14.02 8.75
C PRO A 66 -10.24 -13.07 8.15
N SER A 67 -9.79 -12.15 7.29
CA SER A 67 -10.67 -11.21 6.59
C SER A 67 -11.84 -11.98 5.96
N GLN A 68 -13.07 -11.47 6.06
CA GLN A 68 -14.17 -12.00 5.26
C GLN A 68 -13.80 -11.82 3.78
N ILE A 69 -13.40 -12.90 3.13
CA ILE A 69 -13.05 -12.90 1.70
C ILE A 69 -14.37 -13.00 0.94
N THR A 70 -14.74 -11.95 0.21
CA THR A 70 -15.77 -12.06 -0.82
C THR A 70 -15.19 -12.89 -1.97
N VAL A 71 -15.56 -14.16 -2.05
CA VAL A 71 -15.19 -15.04 -3.16
C VAL A 71 -16.23 -14.86 -4.25
N LEU A 72 -15.83 -14.26 -5.37
CA LEU A 72 -16.63 -14.31 -6.59
C LEU A 72 -16.18 -15.54 -7.40
N PRO A 73 -17.07 -16.51 -7.69
CA PRO A 73 -16.72 -17.60 -8.58
C PRO A 73 -16.30 -17.03 -9.94
N ILE A 74 -15.24 -17.60 -10.55
CA ILE A 74 -14.88 -17.24 -11.92
C ILE A 74 -16.06 -17.65 -12.81
N PRO A 75 -16.74 -16.72 -13.49
CA PRO A 75 -17.93 -17.06 -14.24
C PRO A 75 -17.56 -17.92 -15.46
N ASP A 76 -18.22 -19.06 -15.61
CA ASP A 76 -18.06 -19.96 -16.78
C ASP A 76 -18.64 -19.36 -18.07
N LYS A 77 -19.46 -18.30 -17.94
CA LYS A 77 -20.07 -17.56 -19.05
C LYS A 77 -20.07 -16.06 -18.73
N VAL A 78 -19.59 -15.25 -19.66
CA VAL A 78 -19.78 -13.80 -19.64
C VAL A 78 -21.20 -13.53 -20.15
N GLY A 79 -22.15 -13.27 -19.24
CA GLY A 79 -23.57 -13.04 -19.55
C GLY A 79 -24.18 -12.00 -18.61
N SER A 80 -25.31 -11.41 -19.02
CA SER A 80 -25.93 -10.18 -18.48
C SER A 80 -26.43 -10.22 -17.04
N ASP A 81 -26.30 -11.35 -16.34
CA ASP A 81 -27.05 -11.61 -15.10
C ASP A 81 -26.17 -11.48 -13.83
N ILE A 82 -25.00 -10.86 -13.96
CA ILE A 82 -24.12 -10.55 -12.83
C ILE A 82 -24.51 -9.17 -12.30
N GLU A 83 -25.11 -9.11 -11.10
CA GLU A 83 -25.16 -7.87 -10.33
C GLU A 83 -23.72 -7.43 -10.03
N SER A 84 -23.20 -6.51 -10.84
CA SER A 84 -21.95 -5.84 -10.53
C SER A 84 -22.24 -4.84 -9.42
N LEU A 85 -21.91 -5.20 -8.18
CA LEU A 85 -21.42 -4.17 -7.26
C LEU A 85 -20.36 -3.36 -8.02
N PRO A 86 -20.33 -2.01 -7.91
CA PRO A 86 -19.32 -1.24 -8.61
C PRO A 86 -17.97 -1.83 -8.27
N MET A 87 -17.30 -2.37 -9.29
CA MET A 87 -16.00 -3.01 -9.14
C MET A 87 -15.11 -1.96 -8.45
N PRO A 88 -14.53 -2.28 -7.28
CA PRO A 88 -13.65 -1.34 -6.58
C PRO A 88 -12.61 -0.80 -7.56
N GLU A 89 -12.22 0.46 -7.45
CA GLU A 89 -11.19 1.00 -8.36
C GLU A 89 -9.93 0.11 -8.27
N GLU A 90 -9.33 -0.20 -9.43
CA GLU A 90 -8.19 -1.14 -9.58
C GLU A 90 -6.98 -0.81 -8.68
N LYS A 91 -6.94 0.41 -8.14
CA LYS A 91 -5.89 0.90 -7.24
C LYS A 91 -6.09 0.52 -5.78
N ASP A 92 -7.24 -0.02 -5.40
CA ASP A 92 -7.63 -0.16 -3.98
C ASP A 92 -7.57 -1.59 -3.44
N PHE A 93 -7.23 -2.57 -4.28
CA PHE A 93 -7.14 -3.98 -3.89
C PHE A 93 -5.88 -4.68 -4.41
N ARG A 94 -5.59 -5.83 -3.81
CA ARG A 94 -4.56 -6.79 -4.22
C ARG A 94 -5.26 -8.04 -4.69
N ASP A 95 -4.97 -8.48 -5.90
CA ASP A 95 -5.62 -9.59 -6.56
C ASP A 95 -4.68 -10.77 -6.77
N TYR A 96 -5.23 -11.98 -6.65
CA TYR A 96 -4.49 -13.24 -6.81
C TYR A 96 -5.38 -14.29 -7.47
N ILE A 97 -4.74 -15.18 -8.24
CA ILE A 97 -5.36 -16.47 -8.61
C ILE A 97 -4.72 -17.53 -7.72
N LEU A 98 -5.52 -18.10 -6.81
CA LEU A 98 -5.10 -19.16 -5.91
C LEU A 98 -5.36 -20.52 -6.52
N VAL A 99 -4.37 -21.40 -6.48
CA VAL A 99 -4.53 -22.80 -6.87
C VAL A 99 -4.33 -23.72 -5.70
N LEU A 100 -5.39 -24.46 -5.41
CA LEU A 100 -5.40 -25.51 -4.41
C LEU A 100 -4.90 -26.79 -5.09
N PRO A 101 -3.86 -27.45 -4.55
CA PRO A 101 -3.36 -28.71 -5.09
C PRO A 101 -4.26 -29.88 -4.65
N ILE A 102 -5.57 -29.73 -4.82
CA ILE A 102 -6.61 -30.74 -4.55
C ILE A 102 -7.19 -31.17 -5.90
N PRO A 103 -7.41 -32.47 -6.13
CA PRO A 103 -8.04 -32.95 -7.35
C PRO A 103 -9.39 -32.27 -7.60
N ASN A 104 -9.64 -31.88 -8.84
CA ASN A 104 -10.91 -31.31 -9.33
C ASN A 104 -11.34 -29.98 -8.69
N MET A 105 -10.47 -29.28 -7.96
CA MET A 105 -10.75 -27.92 -7.48
C MET A 105 -10.27 -26.89 -8.52
N PRO A 106 -11.16 -26.02 -9.05
CA PRO A 106 -10.74 -24.97 -9.97
C PRO A 106 -9.90 -23.88 -9.24
N PRO A 107 -9.02 -23.15 -9.96
CA PRO A 107 -8.38 -21.96 -9.42
C PRO A 107 -9.43 -20.94 -8.93
N VAL A 108 -9.13 -20.29 -7.81
CA VAL A 108 -10.01 -19.29 -7.19
C VAL A 108 -9.41 -17.91 -7.39
N TYR A 109 -10.18 -17.00 -7.99
CA TYR A 109 -9.83 -15.59 -8.03
C TYR A 109 -10.20 -14.94 -6.71
N VAL A 110 -9.24 -14.26 -6.07
CA VAL A 110 -9.47 -13.52 -4.83
C VAL A 110 -8.95 -12.11 -4.98
N TYR A 111 -9.67 -11.16 -4.39
CA TYR A 111 -9.20 -9.80 -4.20
C TYR A 111 -9.27 -9.47 -2.71
N LEU A 112 -8.23 -8.79 -2.22
CA LEU A 112 -8.04 -8.43 -0.84
C LEU A 112 -7.87 -6.92 -0.74
N SER A 113 -8.49 -6.30 0.26
CA SER A 113 -8.18 -4.92 0.62
C SER A 113 -6.69 -4.78 0.91
N LYS A 114 -6.11 -3.62 0.58
CA LYS A 114 -4.75 -3.31 1.00
C LYS A 114 -4.69 -3.18 2.53
N PRO A 115 -3.57 -3.57 3.17
CA PRO A 115 -3.47 -3.45 4.61
C PRO A 115 -3.43 -1.96 4.98
N PRO A 116 -3.89 -1.61 6.19
CA PRO A 116 -3.72 -0.26 6.71
C PRO A 116 -2.27 0.20 6.62
N VAL A 117 -2.08 1.51 6.54
CA VAL A 117 -0.74 2.09 6.67
C VAL A 117 -0.20 1.90 8.09
N LYS A 118 1.11 1.72 8.20
CA LYS A 118 1.80 1.65 9.50
C LYS A 118 2.29 3.04 9.87
N LEU A 119 2.24 3.37 11.15
CA LEU A 119 2.77 4.64 11.64
C LEU A 119 4.28 4.72 11.35
N PHE A 120 4.74 5.87 10.84
CA PHE A 120 6.11 6.12 10.35
C PHE A 120 6.56 5.26 9.17
N GLU A 121 5.62 4.62 8.49
CA GLU A 121 5.90 4.01 7.21
C GLU A 121 6.29 5.10 6.21
N VAL A 122 7.40 4.87 5.51
CA VAL A 122 7.91 5.75 4.45
C VAL A 122 7.89 4.98 3.15
N ASP A 123 7.26 5.57 2.13
CA ASP A 123 7.18 5.02 0.77
C ASP A 123 6.83 6.16 -0.20
N LEU A 124 6.72 5.88 -1.50
CA LEU A 124 6.10 6.79 -2.46
C LEU A 124 4.65 7.06 -2.05
N TYR A 125 4.20 8.31 -2.16
CA TYR A 125 2.82 8.65 -1.84
C TYR A 125 1.79 7.83 -2.62
N SER A 126 2.08 7.57 -3.90
CA SER A 126 1.25 6.73 -4.78
C SER A 126 1.05 5.29 -4.23
N ASN A 127 2.03 4.74 -3.50
CA ASN A 127 1.93 3.40 -2.88
C ASN A 127 0.97 3.35 -1.69
N PHE A 128 0.61 4.50 -1.12
CA PHE A 128 -0.38 4.57 -0.05
C PHE A 128 -1.82 4.71 -0.55
N ALA A 129 -2.05 4.86 -1.85
CA ALA A 129 -3.40 4.91 -2.41
C ALA A 129 -4.19 3.61 -2.10
N GLY A 130 -5.45 3.77 -1.69
CA GLY A 130 -6.33 2.65 -1.34
C GLY A 130 -6.05 1.98 0.01
N ARG A 131 -5.05 2.43 0.77
CA ARG A 131 -4.73 1.87 2.09
C ARG A 131 -5.52 2.59 3.19
N PRO A 132 -6.20 1.87 4.10
CA PRO A 132 -6.85 2.47 5.25
C PRO A 132 -5.87 3.31 6.09
N ARG A 133 -6.34 4.50 6.52
CA ARG A 133 -5.51 5.49 7.20
C ARG A 133 -5.58 5.46 8.72
N ASN A 134 -6.67 4.95 9.29
CA ASN A 134 -6.81 4.71 10.74
C ASN A 134 -6.31 5.88 11.64
N GLY A 135 -6.73 7.11 11.34
CA GLY A 135 -6.33 8.30 12.12
C GLY A 135 -4.94 8.88 11.81
N THR A 136 -4.27 8.39 10.76
CA THR A 136 -3.00 8.91 10.25
C THR A 136 -3.16 9.58 8.89
N HIS A 137 -2.16 10.35 8.45
CA HIS A 137 -2.09 10.91 7.11
C HIS A 137 -0.73 10.62 6.47
N ALA A 138 -0.69 10.56 5.15
CA ALA A 138 0.57 10.63 4.40
C ALA A 138 0.96 12.09 4.19
N ASP A 139 2.12 12.45 4.71
CA ASP A 139 2.73 13.76 4.53
C ASP A 139 3.80 13.67 3.44
N HIS A 140 3.66 14.45 2.38
CA HIS A 140 4.63 14.47 1.27
C HIS A 140 5.79 15.38 1.64
N MET A 141 7.01 14.85 1.67
CA MET A 141 8.20 15.68 1.85
C MET A 141 9.18 15.45 0.71
N PRO A 142 9.49 16.48 -0.09
CA PRO A 142 9.05 17.87 0.06
C PRO A 142 7.58 18.06 -0.37
N SER A 143 6.99 19.20 -0.02
CA SER A 143 5.59 19.50 -0.41
C SER A 143 5.33 19.32 -1.91
N ALA A 144 4.14 18.81 -2.27
CA ALA A 144 3.77 18.60 -3.68
C ALA A 144 3.86 19.89 -4.51
N ALA A 145 3.61 21.05 -3.92
CA ALA A 145 3.75 22.35 -4.59
C ALA A 145 5.21 22.65 -4.97
N ALA A 146 6.17 22.37 -4.08
CA ALA A 146 7.59 22.53 -4.37
C ALA A 146 8.05 21.58 -5.48
N VAL A 147 7.60 20.33 -5.47
CA VAL A 147 7.88 19.34 -6.53
C VAL A 147 7.36 19.83 -7.88
N LYS A 148 6.11 20.29 -7.96
CA LYS A 148 5.54 20.85 -9.21
C LYS A 148 6.37 22.03 -9.71
N LYS A 149 6.80 22.91 -8.81
CA LYS A 149 7.63 24.06 -9.15
C LYS A 149 8.99 23.64 -9.70
N HIS A 150 9.63 22.65 -9.10
CA HIS A 150 10.87 22.06 -9.57
C HIS A 150 10.71 21.45 -10.97
N LEU A 151 9.72 20.57 -11.16
CA LEU A 151 9.46 19.91 -12.44
C LEU A 151 9.17 20.91 -13.57
N LYS A 152 8.42 21.98 -13.29
CA LYS A 152 8.13 23.05 -14.25
C LYS A 152 9.38 23.83 -14.66
N ARG A 153 10.40 23.94 -13.79
CA ARG A 153 11.70 24.54 -14.15
C ARG A 153 12.52 23.61 -15.05
N LEU A 154 12.51 22.31 -14.78
CA LEU A 154 13.17 21.32 -15.63
C LEU A 154 12.52 21.22 -17.02
N ASN A 155 11.20 21.30 -17.08
CA ASN A 155 10.46 21.27 -18.34
C ASN A 155 9.22 22.16 -18.29
N SER A 156 9.34 23.34 -18.90
CA SER A 156 8.27 24.35 -18.95
C SER A 156 7.02 23.88 -19.72
N LYS A 157 7.13 22.83 -20.56
CA LYS A 157 6.03 22.29 -21.37
C LYS A 157 5.09 21.36 -20.60
N LEU A 158 5.46 20.92 -19.40
CA LEU A 158 4.58 20.04 -18.60
C LEU A 158 3.24 20.73 -18.30
N THR A 159 2.14 20.03 -18.58
CA THR A 159 0.79 20.50 -18.25
C THR A 159 0.50 20.33 -16.77
N ASP A 160 -0.50 21.05 -16.26
CA ASP A 160 -0.90 20.92 -14.85
C ASP A 160 -1.35 19.49 -14.51
N ALA A 161 -1.98 18.79 -15.45
CA ALA A 161 -2.34 17.37 -15.29
C ALA A 161 -1.10 16.48 -15.14
N GLN A 162 -0.06 16.69 -15.95
CA GLN A 162 1.20 15.96 -15.84
C GLN A 162 1.91 16.28 -14.52
N LEU A 163 1.97 17.55 -14.14
CA LEU A 163 2.55 17.97 -12.86
C LEU A 163 1.82 17.36 -11.66
N ASN A 164 0.49 17.31 -11.69
CA ASN A 164 -0.32 16.68 -10.65
C ASN A 164 -0.08 15.17 -10.54
N GLN A 165 0.25 14.51 -11.64
CA GLN A 165 0.57 13.10 -11.65
C GLN A 165 1.99 12.85 -11.13
N LEU A 166 2.98 13.55 -11.68
CA LEU A 166 4.38 13.42 -11.29
C LEU A 166 4.64 13.84 -9.83
N SER A 167 3.89 14.82 -9.31
CA SER A 167 4.04 15.23 -7.90
C SER A 167 3.55 14.19 -6.89
N LYS A 168 2.96 13.08 -7.33
CA LYS A 168 2.59 11.94 -6.48
C LYS A 168 3.72 10.92 -6.35
N ASP A 169 4.73 10.98 -7.21
CA ASP A 169 5.89 10.10 -7.19
C ASP A 169 7.01 10.76 -6.37
N VAL A 170 6.67 11.07 -5.12
CA VAL A 170 7.54 11.68 -4.10
C VAL A 170 7.41 10.90 -2.81
N ALA A 171 8.48 10.88 -2.02
CA ALA A 171 8.46 10.26 -0.71
C ALA A 171 7.38 10.89 0.19
N ALA A 172 6.66 10.04 0.91
CA ALA A 172 5.74 10.43 1.96
C ALA A 172 5.96 9.58 3.21
N ILE A 173 5.68 10.19 4.36
CA ILE A 173 5.72 9.54 5.67
C ILE A 173 4.33 9.50 6.28
N ILE A 174 3.99 8.37 6.91
CA ILE A 174 2.74 8.21 7.64
C ILE A 174 2.89 8.78 9.05
N ILE A 175 2.13 9.82 9.37
CA ILE A 175 2.17 10.49 10.67
C ILE A 175 0.76 10.65 11.25
N PRO A 176 0.61 10.87 12.58
CA PRO A 176 -0.70 11.13 13.17
C PRO A 176 -1.40 12.30 12.47
N ALA A 177 -2.70 12.16 12.19
CA ALA A 177 -3.46 13.18 11.47
C ALA A 177 -3.41 14.54 12.18
N GLU A 178 -3.43 14.54 13.51
CA GLU A 178 -3.32 15.74 14.35
C GLU A 178 -2.00 16.49 14.14
N ILE A 179 -0.87 15.78 14.08
CA ILE A 179 0.45 16.38 13.87
C ILE A 179 0.55 16.95 12.46
N HIS A 180 0.11 16.19 11.45
CA HIS A 180 0.04 16.66 10.07
C HIS A 180 -0.80 17.94 9.98
N GLN A 181 -2.00 17.90 10.57
CA GLN A 181 -2.94 19.02 10.55
C GLN A 181 -2.46 20.23 11.33
N LYS A 182 -1.76 20.10 12.45
CA LYS A 182 -1.38 21.27 13.27
C LYS A 182 -0.03 21.87 12.87
N LEU A 183 0.93 21.04 12.50
CA LEU A 183 2.33 21.46 12.45
C LEU A 183 2.96 21.38 11.06
N SER A 184 2.52 20.46 10.21
CA SER A 184 3.18 20.29 8.92
C SER A 184 2.95 21.48 7.99
N ALA A 185 4.03 21.97 7.40
CA ALA A 185 4.03 23.03 6.39
C ALA A 185 3.39 22.58 5.06
N THR A 186 3.33 21.27 4.84
CA THR A 186 2.80 20.65 3.63
C THR A 186 1.27 20.50 3.70
N TYR A 187 0.68 20.62 4.89
CA TYR A 187 -0.75 20.47 5.10
C TYR A 187 -1.54 21.65 4.55
N GLY A 188 -2.58 21.35 3.76
CA GLY A 188 -3.61 22.31 3.38
C GLY A 188 -3.11 23.54 2.61
N GLY A 189 -1.96 23.46 1.95
CA GLY A 189 -1.42 24.58 1.18
C GLY A 189 -0.89 25.75 2.02
N ARG A 190 -0.51 25.51 3.29
CA ARG A 190 0.09 26.54 4.16
C ARG A 190 1.41 27.08 3.67
N ASN A 191 2.10 26.33 2.82
CA ASN A 191 3.39 26.72 2.28
C ASN A 191 3.25 28.01 1.48
N SER A 192 3.98 29.06 1.89
CA SER A 192 3.89 30.37 1.25
C SER A 192 4.45 30.32 -0.19
N PRO A 193 4.01 31.21 -1.10
CA PRO A 193 4.55 31.26 -2.47
C PRO A 193 6.08 31.40 -2.50
N THR A 194 6.64 32.21 -1.59
CA THR A 194 8.09 32.40 -1.44
C THR A 194 8.78 31.11 -1.02
N GLN A 195 8.21 30.37 -0.06
CA GLN A 195 8.75 29.09 0.38
C GLN A 195 8.70 28.04 -0.73
N ILE A 196 7.60 27.95 -1.47
CA ILE A 196 7.46 27.03 -2.62
C ILE A 196 8.51 27.34 -3.70
N GLU A 197 8.75 28.62 -3.97
CA GLU A 197 9.78 29.07 -4.91
C GLU A 197 11.17 28.62 -4.46
N GLN A 198 11.51 28.81 -3.18
CA GLN A 198 12.79 28.41 -2.59
C GLN A 198 12.94 26.88 -2.55
N ASP A 199 11.97 26.16 -2.01
CA ASP A 199 11.98 24.70 -1.90
C ASP A 199 12.10 24.03 -3.27
N GLY A 200 11.41 24.54 -4.29
CA GLY A 200 11.53 23.95 -5.63
C GLY A 200 12.92 24.12 -6.26
N LYS A 201 13.77 25.01 -5.74
CA LYS A 201 15.17 25.15 -6.18
C LYS A 201 16.09 24.15 -5.47
N ASP A 202 15.73 23.73 -4.26
CA ASP A 202 16.47 22.75 -3.46
C ASP A 202 15.49 21.84 -2.72
N LEU A 203 15.05 20.80 -3.42
CA LEU A 203 14.11 19.81 -2.88
C LEU A 203 14.71 19.01 -1.72
N LYS A 204 16.04 18.84 -1.68
CA LYS A 204 16.74 18.12 -0.61
C LYS A 204 16.72 18.91 0.70
N ALA A 205 16.98 20.21 0.63
CA ALA A 205 16.82 21.11 1.78
C ALA A 205 15.35 21.20 2.22
N ALA A 206 14.41 21.21 1.27
CA ALA A 206 12.98 21.24 1.56
C ALA A 206 12.52 20.02 2.37
N VAL A 207 12.96 18.80 2.02
CA VAL A 207 12.69 17.58 2.83
C VAL A 207 13.15 17.76 4.26
N ASN A 208 14.39 18.21 4.45
CA ASN A 208 14.96 18.38 5.78
C ASN A 208 14.19 19.43 6.60
N ARG A 209 13.80 20.53 5.97
CA ARG A 209 13.01 21.60 6.60
C ARG A 209 11.62 21.12 7.01
N ASP A 210 10.91 20.45 6.10
CA ASP A 210 9.57 19.93 6.35
C ASP A 210 9.60 18.85 7.45
N PHE A 211 10.58 17.95 7.41
CA PHE A 211 10.76 16.91 8.43
C PHE A 211 11.11 17.50 9.81
N ASN A 212 12.05 18.45 9.86
CA ASN A 212 12.46 19.09 11.11
C ASN A 212 11.31 19.85 11.79
N THR A 213 10.35 20.36 11.02
CA THR A 213 9.17 21.08 11.54
C THR A 213 8.32 20.19 12.44
N ILE A 214 8.18 18.90 12.11
CA ILE A 214 7.35 17.96 12.87
C ILE A 214 8.15 17.07 13.83
N LYS A 215 9.47 17.00 13.67
CA LYS A 215 10.37 16.07 14.38
C LYS A 215 10.20 16.10 15.90
N SER A 216 10.16 17.29 16.52
CA SER A 216 10.02 17.41 17.97
C SER A 216 8.70 16.85 18.48
N GLU A 217 7.61 17.05 17.75
CA GLU A 217 6.30 16.53 18.16
C GLU A 217 6.20 15.03 17.94
N LEU A 218 6.84 14.49 16.90
CA LEU A 218 6.93 13.05 16.72
C LEU A 218 7.68 12.37 17.88
N LYS A 219 8.70 13.03 18.47
CA LYS A 219 9.35 12.50 19.69
C LYS A 219 8.40 12.46 20.89
N ASN A 220 7.58 13.50 21.07
CA ASN A 220 6.56 13.54 22.12
C ASN A 220 5.52 12.42 21.93
N TYR A 221 5.29 12.00 20.68
CA TYR A 221 4.45 10.86 20.32
C TYR A 221 5.10 9.48 20.60
N GLY A 222 6.31 9.46 21.16
CA GLY A 222 7.02 8.22 21.54
C GLY A 222 7.95 7.65 20.47
N VAL A 223 8.25 8.42 19.42
CA VAL A 223 9.20 7.99 18.37
C VAL A 223 10.63 8.28 18.79
N THR A 224 11.49 7.29 18.62
CA THR A 224 12.92 7.45 18.90
C THR A 224 13.61 8.30 17.82
N GLU A 225 14.69 8.98 18.21
CA GLU A 225 15.54 9.70 17.25
C GLU A 225 16.02 8.77 16.12
N GLU A 226 16.41 7.55 16.45
CA GLU A 226 16.90 6.56 15.48
C GLU A 226 15.82 6.22 14.42
N GLN A 227 14.57 6.02 14.83
CA GLN A 227 13.46 5.77 13.91
C GLN A 227 13.20 6.96 12.99
N LEU A 228 13.26 8.20 13.53
CA LEU A 228 13.07 9.42 12.75
C LEU A 228 14.19 9.59 11.72
N GLU A 229 15.43 9.35 12.12
CA GLU A 229 16.57 9.46 11.20
C GLU A 229 16.55 8.40 10.11
N LYS A 230 16.19 7.14 10.43
CA LYS A 230 15.97 6.11 9.42
C LYS A 230 14.84 6.47 8.46
N ALA A 231 13.75 7.05 8.96
CA ALA A 231 12.64 7.52 8.11
C ALA A 231 13.12 8.63 7.16
N ARG A 232 13.86 9.62 7.68
CA ARG A 232 14.42 10.73 6.89
C ARG A 232 15.40 10.24 5.83
N GLU A 233 16.29 9.32 6.18
CA GLU A 233 17.23 8.69 5.23
C GLU A 233 16.47 7.95 4.12
N LYS A 234 15.46 7.14 4.48
CA LYS A 234 14.62 6.46 3.50
C LYS A 234 13.87 7.42 2.58
N MET A 235 13.40 8.57 3.08
CA MET A 235 12.78 9.60 2.23
C MET A 235 13.79 10.16 1.22
N HIS A 236 15.03 10.39 1.63
CA HIS A 236 16.09 10.84 0.72
C HIS A 236 16.40 9.79 -0.34
N GLU A 237 16.55 8.52 0.04
CA GLU A 237 16.79 7.44 -0.92
C GLU A 237 15.69 7.33 -1.98
N ILE A 238 14.42 7.42 -1.56
CA ILE A 238 13.28 7.34 -2.48
C ILE A 238 13.32 8.51 -3.46
N ASN A 239 13.50 9.73 -2.97
CA ASN A 239 13.50 10.92 -3.81
C ASN A 239 14.71 10.96 -4.76
N GLN A 240 15.87 10.45 -4.34
CA GLN A 240 17.03 10.24 -5.21
C GLN A 240 16.73 9.22 -6.32
N LYS A 241 16.08 8.08 -5.98
CA LYS A 241 15.66 7.07 -6.96
C LYS A 241 14.62 7.61 -7.96
N GLN A 242 13.81 8.60 -7.56
CA GLN A 242 12.90 9.32 -8.46
C GLN A 242 13.59 10.44 -9.27
N GLY A 243 14.89 10.67 -9.06
CA GLY A 243 15.65 11.69 -9.79
C GLY A 243 15.29 13.13 -9.38
N LEU A 244 14.74 13.35 -8.18
CA LEU A 244 14.37 14.69 -7.72
C LEU A 244 15.59 15.52 -7.27
N TYR A 245 16.66 14.85 -6.84
CA TYR A 245 17.95 15.43 -6.48
C TYR A 245 19.01 14.34 -6.30
N GLU A 246 20.29 14.75 -6.17
CA GLU A 246 21.45 13.91 -5.86
C GLU A 246 21.76 13.84 -4.35
#